data_AF-I6Z2Z8-F1
#
_entry.id   AF-I6Z2Z8-F1
#
_cell.length_a   1.000
_cell.length_b   1.000
_cell.length_c   1.000
_cell.angle_alpha   90.00
_cell.angle_beta   90.00
_cell.angle_gamma   90.00
#
_symmetry.space_group_name_H-M   'P 1'
#
loop_
_entity.id
_entity.type
_entity.pdbx_description
1 polymer ?
#
loop_
_entity_poly.entity_id
_entity_poly.type
_entity_poly.pdbx_seq_one_letter_code
_entity_poly.pdbx_strand_id
1 'polypeptide(L)'
;MSTDDRFYNEIKTFNSLLQKLESDGNPVKLTKDEKTKLVFRLKENEKHLEKQIKNAGFIKKWIYKPLYKQYKNIIETHFND
;
A
#
# COMPACT_ATOMS: atom_id res chain seq x y z
N MET A 1 -4.43 26.57 -2.44
CA MET A 1 -4.46 25.26 -1.76
C MET A 1 -3.34 25.28 -0.75
N SER A 2 -3.63 25.41 0.55
CA SER A 2 -2.60 25.33 1.59
C SER A 2 -2.06 23.91 1.63
N THR A 3 -0.92 23.70 0.99
CA THR A 3 -0.13 22.49 1.16
C THR A 3 0.41 22.53 2.58
N ASP A 4 -0.29 21.87 3.48
CA ASP A 4 0.12 21.67 4.85
C ASP A 4 1.46 20.91 4.85
N ASP A 5 2.55 21.59 5.26
CA ASP A 5 3.94 21.09 5.22
C ASP A 5 4.09 19.72 5.90
N ARG A 6 3.16 19.35 6.77
CA ARG A 6 3.05 18.04 7.42
C ARG A 6 2.97 16.88 6.43
N PHE A 7 2.35 17.07 5.27
CA PHE A 7 2.19 16.02 4.25
C PHE A 7 3.23 16.08 3.13
N TYR A 8 4.04 17.14 3.08
CA TYR A 8 5.02 17.32 2.00
C TYR A 8 5.99 16.14 1.88
N ASN A 9 6.50 15.66 3.01
CA ASN A 9 7.40 14.52 3.05
C ASN A 9 6.72 13.21 2.63
N GLU A 10 5.45 13.01 2.97
CA GLU A 10 4.71 11.82 2.53
C GLU A 10 4.44 11.85 1.02
N ILE A 11 3.96 12.98 0.51
CA ILE A 11 3.70 13.19 -0.92
C ILE A 11 4.98 12.95 -1.73
N LYS A 12 6.12 13.48 -1.26
CA LYS A 12 7.42 13.25 -1.88
C LYS A 12 7.81 11.77 -1.92
N THR A 13 7.66 11.05 -0.80
CA THR A 13 7.95 9.61 -0.76
C THR A 13 7.04 8.84 -1.73
N PHE A 14 5.74 9.15 -1.78
CA PHE A 14 4.81 8.49 -2.69
C PHE A 14 5.09 8.76 -4.16
N ASN A 15 5.42 10.00 -4.51
CA ASN A 15 5.81 10.32 -5.88
C ASN A 15 7.09 9.58 -6.30
N SER A 16 8.06 9.46 -5.39
CA SER A 16 9.27 8.64 -5.62
C SER A 16 8.94 7.16 -5.82
N LEU A 17 8.02 6.61 -5.01
CA LEU A 17 7.55 5.24 -5.16
C LEU A 17 6.85 5.02 -6.51
N LEU A 18 5.94 5.92 -6.90
CA LEU A 18 5.24 5.85 -8.19
C LEU A 18 6.23 5.86 -9.35
N GLN A 19 7.16 6.80 -9.35
CA GLN A 19 8.20 6.89 -10.38
C GLN A 19 9.03 5.61 -10.49
N LYS A 20 9.35 4.97 -9.36
CA LYS A 20 10.10 3.71 -9.31
C LYS A 20 9.29 2.51 -9.77
N LEU A 21 7.98 2.51 -9.56
CA LEU A 21 7.06 1.47 -10.03
C LEU A 21 6.76 1.61 -11.53
N GLU A 22 6.73 2.85 -12.04
CA GLU A 22 6.57 3.15 -13.47
C GLU A 22 7.86 2.92 -14.26
N SER A 23 9.03 3.02 -13.62
CA SER A 23 10.28 2.62 -14.24
C SER A 23 10.34 1.10 -14.35
N ASP A 24 10.64 0.56 -15.54
CA ASP A 24 10.83 -0.88 -15.83
C ASP A 24 12.05 -1.52 -15.12
N GLY A 25 12.51 -0.92 -14.02
CA GLY A 25 13.60 -1.46 -13.20
C GLY A 25 13.14 -2.69 -12.43
N ASN A 26 13.42 -3.88 -12.96
CA ASN A 26 13.25 -5.13 -12.24
C ASN A 26 14.62 -5.64 -11.75
N PRO A 27 14.91 -5.65 -10.43
CA PRO A 27 14.00 -5.38 -9.29
C PRO A 27 13.90 -3.88 -8.91
N VAL A 28 12.72 -3.48 -8.44
CA VAL A 28 12.44 -2.12 -7.96
C VAL A 28 13.22 -1.85 -6.67
N LYS A 29 14.17 -0.91 -6.71
CA LYS A 29 15.01 -0.57 -5.55
C LYS A 29 14.36 0.49 -4.67
N LEU A 30 13.99 0.09 -3.46
CA LEU A 30 13.43 0.96 -2.44
C LEU A 30 14.50 1.38 -1.43
N THR A 31 14.47 2.64 -1.02
CA THR A 31 15.20 3.10 0.17
C THR A 31 14.53 2.56 1.43
N LYS A 32 15.25 2.61 2.56
CA LYS A 32 14.71 2.14 3.86
C LYS A 32 13.44 2.90 4.27
N ASP A 33 13.42 4.22 4.07
CA ASP A 33 12.26 5.07 4.39
C ASP A 33 11.06 4.71 3.50
N GLU A 34 11.27 4.59 2.19
CA GLU A 34 10.24 4.17 1.24
C GLU A 34 9.68 2.78 1.57
N LYS A 35 10.55 1.79 1.83
CA LYS A 35 10.13 0.44 2.24
C LYS A 35 9.28 0.50 3.51
N THR A 36 9.75 1.23 4.52
CA THR A 36 9.06 1.33 5.82
C THR A 36 7.67 1.94 5.66
N LYS A 37 7.58 3.08 4.97
CA LYS A 37 6.31 3.77 4.72
C LYS A 37 5.37 2.93 3.84
N LEU A 38 5.88 2.33 2.77
CA LEU A 38 5.09 1.48 1.88
C LEU A 38 4.51 0.29 2.64
N VAL A 39 5.34 -0.44 3.39
CA VAL A 39 4.90 -1.61 4.18
C VAL A 39 3.88 -1.20 5.25
N PHE A 40 4.12 -0.10 5.95
CA PHE A 40 3.18 0.42 6.94
C PHE A 40 1.80 0.67 6.32
N ARG A 41 1.75 1.37 5.18
CA ARG A 41 0.50 1.68 4.47
C ARG A 41 -0.18 0.45 3.88
N LEU A 42 0.58 -0.50 3.34
CA LEU A 42 0.06 -1.79 2.87
C LEU A 42 -0.64 -2.54 4.01
N LYS A 43 -0.03 -2.60 5.20
CA LYS A 43 -0.61 -3.23 6.40
C LYS A 43 -1.83 -2.50 6.93
N GLU A 44 -1.84 -1.16 6.93
CA GLU A 44 -3.02 -0.37 7.28
C GLU A 44 -4.20 -0.65 6.34
N ASN A 45 -3.93 -0.67 5.03
CA ASN A 45 -4.93 -0.95 4.00
C ASN A 45 -5.45 -2.37 4.08
N GLU A 46 -4.59 -3.36 4.32
CA GLU A 46 -4.99 -4.75 4.56
C GLU A 46 -5.98 -4.83 5.74
N LYS A 47 -5.63 -4.22 6.89
CA LYS A 47 -6.51 -4.19 8.07
C LYS A 47 -7.82 -3.44 7.81
N HIS A 48 -7.77 -2.36 7.04
CA HIS A 48 -8.98 -1.62 6.65
C HIS A 48 -9.90 -2.50 5.80
N LEU A 49 -9.36 -3.16 4.77
CA LEU A 49 -10.11 -4.07 3.91
C LEU A 49 -10.70 -5.23 4.70
N GLU A 50 -9.95 -5.80 5.64
CA GLU A 50 -10.43 -6.86 6.53
C GLU A 50 -11.66 -6.40 7.35
N LYS A 51 -11.60 -5.20 7.94
CA LYS A 51 -12.74 -4.60 8.67
C LYS A 51 -13.94 -4.37 7.76
N GLN A 52 -13.71 -3.85 6.56
CA GLN A 52 -14.78 -3.62 5.59
C GLN A 52 -15.44 -4.94 5.14
N ILE A 53 -14.65 -6.00 4.95
CA ILE A 53 -15.16 -7.34 4.63
C ILE A 53 -16.00 -7.89 5.78
N LYS A 54 -15.54 -7.76 7.03
CA LYS A 54 -16.29 -8.26 8.21
C LYS A 54 -17.70 -7.67 8.29
N ASN A 55 -17.83 -6.38 8.03
CA ASN A 55 -19.10 -5.64 8.11
C ASN A 55 -19.90 -5.63 6.79
N ALA A 56 -19.39 -6.24 5.73
CA ALA A 56 -19.99 -6.19 4.40
C ALA A 56 -21.03 -7.30 4.14
N GLY A 57 -22.06 -6.96 3.35
CA GLY A 57 -22.93 -7.92 2.69
C GLY A 57 -22.23 -8.65 1.53
N PHE A 58 -22.92 -9.61 0.91
CA PHE A 58 -22.35 -10.53 -0.09
C PHE A 58 -21.62 -9.83 -1.25
N ILE A 59 -22.22 -8.80 -1.85
CA ILE A 59 -21.63 -8.07 -3.01
C ILE A 59 -20.33 -7.36 -2.62
N LYS A 60 -20.33 -6.61 -1.50
CA LYS A 60 -19.14 -5.92 -1.01
C LYS A 60 -18.04 -6.91 -0.60
N LYS A 61 -18.40 -8.03 0.02
CA LYS A 61 -17.46 -9.13 0.33
C LYS A 61 -16.82 -9.70 -0.94
N TRP A 62 -17.62 -9.91 -1.99
CA TRP A 62 -17.12 -10.47 -3.25
C TRP A 62 -16.09 -9.57 -3.93
N ILE A 63 -16.29 -8.24 -3.89
CA ILE A 63 -15.34 -7.26 -4.46
C ILE A 63 -14.10 -7.10 -3.58
N TYR A 64 -14.26 -7.03 -2.25
CA TYR A 64 -13.13 -6.74 -1.36
C TYR A 64 -12.26 -7.94 -1.02
N LYS A 65 -12.78 -9.18 -1.06
CA LYS A 65 -11.98 -10.40 -0.85
C LYS A 65 -10.76 -10.50 -1.77
N PRO A 66 -10.88 -10.39 -3.11
CA PRO A 66 -9.73 -10.50 -4.01
C PRO A 66 -8.72 -9.38 -3.78
N LEU A 67 -9.18 -8.16 -3.49
CA LEU A 67 -8.30 -7.04 -3.18
C LEU A 67 -7.53 -7.29 -1.89
N TYR A 68 -8.21 -7.69 -0.82
CA TYR A 68 -7.57 -8.07 0.45
C TYR A 68 -6.50 -9.15 0.26
N LYS A 69 -6.81 -10.18 -0.54
CA LYS A 69 -5.86 -11.26 -0.84
C LYS A 69 -4.63 -10.74 -1.60
N GLN A 70 -4.78 -9.79 -2.52
CA GLN A 70 -3.64 -9.18 -3.22
C GLN A 70 -2.71 -8.42 -2.27
N TYR A 71 -3.27 -7.59 -1.40
CA TYR A 71 -2.48 -6.86 -0.40
C TYR A 71 -1.71 -7.83 0.50
N LYS A 72 -2.41 -8.85 1.02
CA LYS A 72 -1.79 -9.88 1.84
C LYS A 72 -0.65 -10.60 1.11
N ASN A 73 -0.87 -11.03 -0.13
CA ASN A 73 0.15 -11.69 -0.95
C ASN A 73 1.37 -10.79 -1.19
N ILE A 74 1.20 -9.51 -1.48
CA ILE A 74 2.31 -8.56 -1.69
C ILE A 74 3.14 -8.43 -0.42
N ILE A 75 2.49 -8.27 0.73
CA ILE A 75 3.16 -8.16 2.03
C ILE A 75 3.93 -9.45 2.33
N GLU A 76 3.29 -10.61 2.18
CA GLU A 76 3.89 -11.91 2.48
C GLU A 76 5.05 -12.29 1.54
N THR A 77 4.97 -11.92 0.26
CA THR A 77 5.95 -12.32 -0.76
C THR A 77 7.19 -11.41 -0.77
N HIS A 78 7.02 -10.11 -0.51
CA HIS A 78 8.08 -9.12 -0.71
C HIS A 78 8.55 -8.42 0.56
N PHE A 79 7.81 -8.53 1.66
CA PHE A 79 8.05 -7.73 2.87
C PHE A 79 7.92 -8.51 4.19
N ASN A 80 7.79 -9.83 4.10
CA ASN A 80 7.81 -10.74 5.24
C ASN A 80 9.27 -11.12 5.51
N ASP A 81 10.00 -10.19 6.13
CA ASP A 81 11.29 -10.45 6.79
C ASP A 81 11.03 -10.92 8.23
#